data_AF-A0A7U6KKS7-F1
#
_entry.id   AF-A0A7U6KKS7-F1
#
_cell.length_a   1.000
_cell.length_b   1.000
_cell.length_c   1.000
_cell.angle_alpha   90.00
_cell.angle_beta   90.00
_cell.angle_gamma   90.00
#
_symmetry.space_group_name_H-M   'P 1'
#
loop_
_entity.id
_entity.type
_entity.pdbx_description
1 polymer ?
#
loop_
_entity_poly.entity_id
_entity_poly.type
_entity_poly.pdbx_seq_one_letter_code
_entity_poly.pdbx_strand_id
1 'polypeptide(L)'
;MNTLPEKVTVRPLPGLPVVRDLVVDMNQFYEQYEKVHPYLINDQPAPPTERLQSPAEREKLNGLYECILCACCSTSCPSFGGTLISS
;
A
#
# COMPACT_ATOMS: atom_id res chain seq x y z
N MET A 1 12.88 -17.85 -14.93
CA MET A 1 11.76 -18.46 -15.69
C MET A 1 11.88 -19.98 -15.85
N ASN A 2 13.06 -20.59 -15.69
CA ASN A 2 13.24 -22.04 -15.90
C ASN A 2 12.97 -22.90 -14.65
N THR A 3 12.33 -22.34 -13.63
CA THR A 3 12.09 -22.99 -12.31
C THR A 3 10.62 -23.00 -11.89
N LEU A 4 9.70 -22.64 -12.80
CA LEU A 4 8.26 -22.66 -12.51
C LEU A 4 7.69 -24.07 -12.69
N PRO A 5 6.64 -24.43 -11.92
CA PRO A 5 5.92 -25.67 -12.14
C PRO A 5 5.23 -25.68 -13.52
N GLU A 6 4.90 -26.87 -14.03
CA GLU A 6 4.21 -27.07 -15.31
C GLU A 6 2.90 -26.27 -15.40
N LYS A 7 2.21 -26.09 -14.26
CA LYS A 7 0.99 -25.29 -14.15
C LYS A 7 1.15 -24.19 -13.09
N VAL A 8 0.91 -22.94 -13.51
CA VAL A 8 0.84 -21.77 -12.62
C VAL A 8 -0.61 -21.28 -12.55
N THR A 9 -1.11 -21.04 -11.33
CA THR A 9 -2.45 -20.48 -11.11
C THR A 9 -2.32 -19.04 -10.66
N VAL A 10 -3.01 -18.13 -11.35
CA VAL A 10 -3.06 -16.70 -11.02
C VAL A 10 -4.49 -16.34 -10.63
N ARG A 11 -4.63 -15.56 -9.56
CA ARG A 11 -5.92 -15.13 -9.01
C ARG A 11 -5.86 -13.63 -8.70
N PRO A 12 -7.01 -12.92 -8.67
CA PRO A 12 -7.06 -11.53 -8.24
C PRO A 12 -6.60 -11.37 -6.78
N LEU A 13 -6.30 -10.14 -6.39
CA LEU A 13 -5.91 -9.83 -5.01
C LEU A 13 -7.04 -10.22 -4.03
N PRO A 14 -6.75 -10.99 -2.98
CA PRO A 14 -7.77 -11.47 -2.05
C PRO A 14 -8.31 -10.33 -1.17
N GLY A 15 -9.56 -10.46 -0.72
CA GLY A 15 -10.21 -9.49 0.16
C GLY A 15 -10.70 -8.21 -0.52
N LEU A 16 -10.43 -8.02 -1.81
CA LEU A 16 -10.98 -6.92 -2.61
C LEU A 16 -12.05 -7.44 -3.59
N PRO A 17 -13.16 -6.71 -3.81
CA PRO A 17 -14.17 -7.11 -4.80
C PRO A 17 -13.57 -7.23 -6.20
N VAL A 18 -13.88 -8.31 -6.92
CA VAL A 18 -13.43 -8.49 -8.31
C VAL A 18 -14.35 -7.69 -9.23
N VAL A 19 -13.77 -6.80 -10.04
CA VAL A 19 -14.51 -6.09 -11.09
C VAL A 19 -14.63 -6.98 -12.33
N ARG A 20 -13.49 -7.51 -12.80
CA ARG A 20 -13.42 -8.42 -13.96
C ARG A 20 -12.05 -9.08 -14.04
N ASP A 21 -12.01 -10.40 -14.27
CA ASP A 21 -10.78 -11.18 -14.38
C ASP A 21 -9.84 -11.00 -13.17
N LEU A 22 -8.67 -10.39 -13.38
CA LEU A 22 -7.68 -10.08 -12.34
C LEU A 22 -7.77 -8.63 -11.83
N VAL A 23 -8.73 -7.84 -12.34
CA VAL A 23 -8.95 -6.45 -11.93
C VAL A 23 -9.88 -6.43 -10.73
N VAL A 24 -9.43 -5.79 -9.65
CA VAL A 24 -10.15 -5.63 -8.39
C VAL A 24 -10.53 -4.17 -8.16
N ASP A 25 -11.55 -3.95 -7.35
CA ASP A 25 -11.93 -2.64 -6.85
C ASP A 25 -11.03 -2.25 -5.67
N MET A 26 -10.27 -1.16 -5.83
CA MET A 26 -9.31 -0.65 -4.84
C MET A 26 -9.90 0.46 -3.95
N ASN A 27 -11.17 0.83 -4.10
CA ASN A 27 -11.79 1.95 -3.40
C ASN A 27 -11.62 1.83 -1.88
N GLN A 28 -11.91 0.65 -1.30
CA GLN A 28 -11.73 0.43 0.14
C GLN A 28 -10.28 0.67 0.62
N PHE A 29 -9.28 0.28 -0.18
CA PHE A 29 -7.87 0.50 0.16
C PHE A 29 -7.54 2.00 0.19
N TYR A 30 -7.96 2.74 -0.83
CA TYR A 30 -7.71 4.18 -0.91
C TYR A 30 -8.49 4.97 0.14
N GLU A 31 -9.76 4.62 0.41
CA GLU A 31 -10.55 5.23 1.48
C GLU A 31 -9.89 5.06 2.85
N GLN A 32 -9.23 3.92 3.10
CA GLN A 32 -8.47 3.72 4.33
C GLN A 32 -7.15 4.49 4.35
N TYR A 33 -6.46 4.57 3.21
CA TYR A 33 -5.25 5.37 3.07
C TYR A 33 -5.51 6.87 3.29
N GLU A 34 -6.65 7.39 2.83
CA GLU A 34 -7.03 8.79 3.06
C GLU A 34 -7.27 9.11 4.54
N LYS A 35 -7.81 8.16 5.32
CA LYS A 35 -8.10 8.35 6.76
C LYS A 35 -6.87 8.64 7.61
N VAL A 36 -5.68 8.26 7.15
CA VAL A 36 -4.43 8.53 7.87
C VAL A 36 -3.82 9.89 7.52
N HIS A 37 -4.47 10.68 6.67
CA HIS A 37 -4.01 12.00 6.21
C HIS A 37 -2.54 11.95 5.71
N PRO A 38 -2.27 11.27 4.58
CA PRO A 38 -0.92 10.94 4.14
C PRO A 38 -0.19 12.11 3.48
N TYR A 39 -0.22 13.26 4.14
CA TYR A 39 0.40 14.51 3.71
C TYR A 39 1.02 15.23 4.91
N LEU A 40 1.96 16.14 4.65
CA LEU A 40 2.64 16.88 5.70
C LEU A 40 1.70 17.91 6.33
N ILE A 41 1.36 17.71 7.60
CA ILE A 41 0.61 18.67 8.42
C ILE A 41 1.63 19.52 9.20
N ASN A 42 1.54 20.84 9.06
CA ASN A 42 2.39 21.79 9.78
C ASN A 42 1.52 22.75 10.60
N ASP A 43 1.88 22.97 11.86
CA ASP A 43 1.20 23.96 12.72
C ASP A 43 1.62 25.41 12.42
N GLN A 44 2.68 25.58 11.61
CA GLN A 44 3.26 26.88 11.27
C GLN A 44 3.06 27.20 9.78
N PRO A 45 2.87 28.48 9.42
CA PRO A 45 2.74 28.90 8.03
C PRO A 45 4.00 28.53 7.23
N ALA A 46 3.84 28.45 5.91
CA ALA A 46 4.96 28.21 5.01
C ALA A 46 5.98 29.36 5.11
N PRO A 47 7.27 29.08 5.33
CA PRO A 47 8.30 30.10 5.32
C PRO A 47 8.53 30.64 3.88
N PRO A 48 9.22 31.78 3.73
CA PRO A 48 9.60 32.32 2.41
C PRO A 48 10.52 31.39 1.59
N THR A 49 11.21 30.48 2.27
CA THR A 49 12.14 29.49 1.69
C THR A 49 11.78 28.08 2.16
N GLU A 50 12.57 27.08 1.78
CA GLU A 50 12.42 25.70 2.24
C GLU A 50 12.62 25.53 3.76
N ARG A 51 12.00 24.49 4.32
CA ARG A 51 12.28 24.03 5.69
C ARG A 51 13.54 23.16 5.67
N LEU A 52 14.51 23.48 6.52
CA LEU A 52 15.74 22.70 6.63
C LEU A 52 15.47 21.35 7.32
N GLN A 53 16.04 20.28 6.77
CA GLN A 53 16.03 18.94 7.33
C GLN A 53 17.47 18.40 7.31
N SER A 54 17.97 17.87 8.42
CA SER A 54 19.31 17.28 8.47
C SER A 54 19.35 15.91 7.79
N PRO A 55 20.52 15.46 7.28
CA PRO A 55 20.65 14.12 6.69
C PRO A 55 20.22 12.98 7.63
N ALA A 56 20.53 13.10 8.92
CA ALA A 56 20.15 12.11 9.94
C ALA A 56 18.63 12.06 10.17
N GLU A 57 17.91 13.17 10.02
CA GLU A 57 16.44 13.18 10.05
C GLU A 57 15.83 12.60 8.77
N ARG A 58 16.41 12.92 7.61
CA ARG A 58 15.98 12.38 6.31
C ARG A 58 16.14 10.86 6.23
N GLU A 59 17.21 10.33 6.83
CA GLU A 59 17.50 8.89 6.83
C GLU A 59 16.45 8.07 7.57
N LYS A 60 15.80 8.65 8.61
CA LYS A 60 14.70 7.98 9.35
C LYS A 60 13.50 7.63 8.47
N LEU A 61 13.37 8.24 7.28
CA LEU A 61 12.27 7.98 6.36
C LEU A 61 12.51 6.77 5.44
N ASN A 62 13.75 6.30 5.31
CA ASN A 62 14.09 5.21 4.38
C ASN A 62 13.29 3.93 4.70
N GLY A 63 12.83 3.23 3.65
CA GLY A 63 11.91 2.11 3.76
C GLY A 63 10.43 2.47 4.02
N LEU A 64 10.12 3.68 4.53
CA LEU A 64 8.75 4.08 4.83
C LEU A 64 8.05 4.77 3.64
N TYR A 65 8.78 5.60 2.88
CA TYR A 65 8.22 6.33 1.72
C TYR A 65 8.23 5.52 0.41
N GLU A 66 8.81 4.33 0.42
CA GLU A 66 9.03 3.49 -0.78
C GLU A 66 7.77 2.69 -1.19
N CYS A 67 6.69 2.78 -0.42
CA CYS A 67 5.44 2.12 -0.73
C CYS A 67 4.87 2.59 -2.07
N ILE A 68 4.63 1.66 -2.99
CA ILE A 68 4.05 1.92 -4.32
C ILE A 68 2.52 1.78 -4.36
N LEU A 69 1.87 1.69 -3.20
CA LEU A 69 0.40 1.58 -3.07
C LEU A 69 -0.22 0.38 -3.83
N CYS A 70 0.48 -0.75 -3.90
CA CYS A 70 0.01 -1.95 -4.60
C CYS A 70 -1.03 -2.80 -3.82
N ALA A 71 -1.33 -2.44 -2.58
CA ALA A 71 -2.20 -3.17 -1.64
C ALA A 71 -1.79 -4.63 -1.28
N CYS A 72 -0.68 -5.18 -1.80
CA CYS A 72 -0.28 -6.56 -1.54
C CYS A 72 -0.14 -6.88 -0.04
N CYS A 73 0.36 -5.95 0.77
CA CYS A 73 0.49 -6.13 2.22
C CYS A 73 -0.89 -6.18 2.92
N SER A 74 -1.80 -5.28 2.54
CA SER A 74 -3.17 -5.23 3.08
C SER A 74 -3.95 -6.49 2.73
N THR A 75 -3.88 -6.94 1.48
CA THR A 75 -4.63 -8.11 1.01
C THR A 75 -4.03 -9.44 1.49
N SER A 76 -2.73 -9.46 1.85
CA SER A 76 -2.11 -10.61 2.49
C SER A 76 -2.46 -10.73 3.98
N CYS A 77 -2.99 -9.66 4.60
CA CYS A 77 -3.30 -9.64 6.03
C CYS A 77 -4.59 -10.42 6.32
N PRO A 78 -4.54 -11.50 7.15
CA PRO A 78 -5.74 -12.27 7.49
C PRO A 78 -6.82 -11.42 8.19
N SER A 79 -6.40 -10.41 8.95
CA SER A 79 -7.31 -9.51 9.66
C SER A 79 -8.07 -8.56 8.73
N PHE A 80 -7.51 -8.23 7.57
CA PHE A 80 -8.15 -7.34 6.60
C PHE A 80 -9.17 -8.09 5.73
N GLY A 81 -8.79 -9.28 5.25
CA GLY A 81 -9.59 -10.04 4.29
C GLY A 81 -10.78 -10.82 4.85
N GLY A 82 -10.91 -10.95 6.19
CA GLY A 82 -12.08 -11.51 6.89
C GLY A 82 -12.51 -12.95 6.55
N THR A 83 -11.92 -13.57 5.54
CA THR A 83 -12.31 -14.89 5.03
C THR A 83 -11.06 -15.75 4.97
N LEU A 84 -11.15 -16.88 5.65
CA LEU A 84 -10.20 -17.98 5.63
C LEU A 84 -9.66 -18.16 4.21
N ILE A 85 -8.33 -18.25 4.12
CA ILE A 85 -7.60 -18.78 2.99
C ILE A 85 -8.05 -20.25 2.83
N SER A 86 -9.25 -20.46 2.29
CA SER A 86 -9.75 -21.78 1.95
C SER A 86 -8.98 -22.20 0.71
N SER A 87 -7.94 -22.99 0.95
CA SER A 87 -7.47 -24.12 0.15
C SER A 87 -7.71 -24.05 -1.36
#